data_AF-A0A1H5PNA8-F1
#
_entry.id   AF-A0A1H5PNA8-F1
#
_cell.length_a   1.000
_cell.length_b   1.000
_cell.length_c   1.000
_cell.angle_alpha   90.00
_cell.angle_beta   90.00
_cell.angle_gamma   90.00
#
_symmetry.space_group_name_H-M   'P 1'
#
loop_
_entity.id
_entity.type
_entity.pdbx_description
1 polymer ?
#
loop_
_entity_poly.entity_id
_entity_poly.type
_entity_poly.pdbx_seq_one_letter_code
_entity_poly.pdbx_strand_id
1 'polypeptide(L)'
;MSDSGEPAKGKPAELTLVELLAEARRSETATINAGAIVRAFSLHDGGPHRNGRYFMENRGKALSAPRTNRNEERLAKELKGQQTLALPDGDELRLLDYQVPLKAVRSDKIGKIDLVGLTQDKQLALVELKIGESDENPRIALLELLTYWAVVRGNLASINGELAARQTPPHVGPVRLLILAPLGTGGESLRESNAG
;
A
#
# COMPACT_ATOMS: atom_id res chain seq x y z
N MET A 1 15.69 -4.26 56.50
CA MET A 1 14.63 -4.72 55.58
C MET A 1 13.89 -3.49 55.11
N SER A 2 14.19 -3.05 53.90
CA SER A 2 13.44 -2.01 53.20
C SER A 2 13.52 -2.39 51.73
N ASP A 3 12.52 -3.17 51.33
CA ASP A 3 12.27 -3.59 49.96
C ASP A 3 11.71 -2.40 49.20
N SER A 4 12.59 -1.69 48.48
CA SER A 4 12.20 -0.65 47.53
C SER A 4 11.81 -1.33 46.23
N GLY A 5 10.54 -1.75 46.14
CA GLY A 5 9.94 -2.28 44.92
C GLY A 5 10.05 -1.26 43.79
N GLU A 6 10.96 -1.53 42.87
CA GLU A 6 11.09 -0.82 41.60
C GLU A 6 9.77 -0.96 40.83
N PRO A 7 9.14 0.13 40.34
CA PRO A 7 7.88 0.02 39.62
C PRO A 7 8.13 -0.79 38.34
N ALA A 8 7.37 -1.87 38.18
CA ALA A 8 7.38 -2.68 36.97
C ALA A 8 7.26 -1.76 35.75
N LYS A 9 8.28 -1.75 34.88
CA LYS A 9 8.23 -1.09 33.57
C LYS A 9 6.95 -1.56 32.87
N GLY A 10 5.97 -0.66 32.77
CA GLY A 10 4.70 -0.95 32.12
C GLY A 10 4.96 -1.52 30.74
N LYS A 11 4.24 -2.59 30.39
CA LYS A 11 4.28 -3.19 29.05
C LYS A 11 4.14 -2.05 28.03
N PRO A 12 5.06 -1.90 27.06
CA PRO A 12 4.96 -0.80 26.10
C PRO A 12 3.60 -0.87 25.41
N ALA A 13 2.94 0.29 25.28
CA ALA A 13 1.65 0.40 24.62
C ALA A 13 1.73 -0.23 23.22
N GLU A 14 0.81 -1.13 22.90
CA GLU A 14 0.78 -1.80 21.60
C GLU A 14 0.27 -0.81 20.54
N LEU A 15 1.18 -0.40 19.64
CA LEU A 15 0.87 0.51 18.55
C LEU A 15 0.07 -0.18 17.45
N THR A 16 -0.88 0.54 16.87
CA THR A 16 -1.59 0.18 15.64
C THR A 16 -0.70 0.37 14.41
N LEU A 17 -1.10 -0.20 13.27
CA LEU A 17 -0.38 0.00 12.00
C LEU A 17 -0.32 1.48 11.59
N VAL A 18 -1.40 2.23 11.82
CA VAL A 18 -1.46 3.67 11.53
C VAL A 18 -0.47 4.46 12.41
N GLU A 19 -0.33 4.08 13.67
CA GLU A 19 0.63 4.71 14.59
C GLU A 19 2.08 4.33 14.25
N LEU A 20 2.34 3.07 13.89
CA LEU A 20 3.65 2.65 13.37
C LEU A 20 4.02 3.39 12.09
N LEU A 21 3.09 3.53 11.16
CA LEU A 21 3.27 4.31 9.94
C LEU A 21 3.57 5.78 10.26
N ALA A 22 2.83 6.36 11.21
CA ALA A 22 3.05 7.74 11.64
C ALA A 22 4.43 7.93 12.29
N GLU A 23 4.87 6.98 13.11
CA GLU A 23 6.22 6.99 13.71
C GLU A 23 7.31 6.84 12.65
N ALA A 24 7.13 5.91 11.71
CA ALA A 24 8.07 5.68 10.63
C ALA A 24 8.27 6.94 9.76
N ARG A 25 7.21 7.72 9.53
CA ARG A 25 7.28 9.01 8.80
C ARG A 25 7.91 10.14 9.61
N ARG A 26 7.81 10.10 10.95
CA ARG A 26 8.40 11.13 11.81
C ARG A 26 9.92 11.00 11.95
N SER A 27 10.43 9.77 11.92
CA SER A 27 11.84 9.51 12.19
C SER A 27 12.39 8.39 11.33
N GLU A 28 13.41 8.70 10.54
CA GLU A 28 14.23 7.71 9.81
C GLU A 28 14.89 6.67 10.72
N THR A 29 15.16 7.04 11.97
CA THR A 29 15.79 6.18 12.97
C THR A 29 14.80 5.47 13.89
N ALA A 30 13.49 5.59 13.65
CA ALA A 30 12.47 4.89 14.42
C ALA A 30 12.73 3.38 14.39
N THR A 31 12.92 2.78 15.57
CA THR A 31 13.17 1.34 15.68
C THR A 31 11.85 0.58 15.58
N ILE A 32 11.43 0.29 14.35
CA ILE A 32 10.26 -0.54 14.06
C ILE A 32 10.74 -1.94 13.70
N ASN A 33 10.50 -2.89 14.60
CA ASN A 33 10.86 -4.29 14.38
C ASN A 33 9.68 -5.14 13.88
N ALA A 34 9.99 -6.27 13.27
CA ALA A 34 9.00 -7.20 12.73
C ALA A 34 7.95 -7.64 13.77
N GLY A 35 8.35 -7.84 15.04
CA GLY A 35 7.43 -8.24 16.10
C GLY A 35 6.36 -7.17 16.39
N ALA A 36 6.71 -5.89 16.35
CA ALA A 36 5.76 -4.80 16.48
C ALA A 36 4.79 -4.75 15.30
N ILE A 37 5.30 -4.92 14.07
CA ILE A 37 4.49 -4.96 12.85
C ILE A 37 3.48 -6.11 12.90
N VAL A 38 3.93 -7.32 13.24
CA VAL A 38 3.07 -8.51 13.33
C VAL A 38 1.97 -8.29 14.36
N ARG A 39 2.29 -7.80 15.56
CA ARG A 39 1.27 -7.50 16.59
C ARG A 39 0.28 -6.46 16.11
N ALA A 40 0.75 -5.34 15.56
CA ALA A 40 -0.10 -4.27 15.04
C ALA A 40 -1.05 -4.78 13.94
N PHE A 41 -0.55 -5.65 13.06
CA PHE A 41 -1.34 -6.26 11.99
C PHE A 41 -2.36 -7.29 12.51
N SER A 42 -1.99 -8.09 13.51
CA SER A 42 -2.88 -9.06 14.16
C SER A 42 -4.01 -8.39 14.95
N LEU A 43 -3.74 -7.26 15.60
CA LEU A 43 -4.72 -6.50 16.38
C LEU A 43 -5.66 -5.67 15.50
N HIS A 44 -5.34 -5.49 14.22
CA HIS A 44 -6.14 -4.68 13.32
C HIS A 44 -7.48 -5.36 12.98
N ASP A 45 -8.57 -4.76 13.42
CA ASP A 45 -9.97 -5.23 13.36
C ASP A 45 -10.65 -5.08 11.99
N GLY A 46 -9.86 -4.96 10.92
CA GLY A 46 -10.38 -4.68 9.59
C GLY A 46 -10.58 -3.19 9.27
N GLY A 47 -10.36 -2.29 10.24
CA GLY A 47 -10.35 -0.84 10.02
C GLY A 47 -11.69 -0.27 9.53
N PRO A 48 -11.69 0.93 8.95
CA PRO A 48 -12.92 1.62 8.59
C PRO A 48 -13.70 0.86 7.51
N HIS A 49 -15.00 0.69 7.76
CA HIS A 49 -15.94 0.11 6.80
C HIS A 49 -16.58 1.23 6.00
N ARG A 50 -16.39 1.21 4.68
CA ARG A 50 -16.88 2.27 3.79
C ARG A 50 -18.35 2.06 3.45
N ASN A 51 -19.13 3.14 3.50
CA ASN A 51 -20.50 3.18 2.94
C ASN A 51 -20.53 3.44 1.43
N GLY A 52 -19.39 3.84 0.85
CA GLY A 52 -19.24 4.13 -0.58
C GLY A 52 -18.39 3.06 -1.27
N ARG A 53 -18.45 3.05 -2.61
CA ARG A 53 -17.72 2.08 -3.43
C ARG A 53 -16.20 2.15 -3.23
N TYR A 54 -15.54 1.01 -3.37
CA TYR A 54 -14.09 0.88 -3.49
C TYR A 54 -13.66 1.17 -4.93
N PHE A 55 -14.28 0.50 -5.89
CA PHE A 55 -13.93 0.67 -7.29
C PHE A 55 -14.78 1.78 -7.89
N MET A 56 -14.13 2.86 -8.32
CA MET A 56 -14.78 4.12 -8.65
C MET A 56 -15.09 4.28 -10.14
N GLU A 57 -14.50 3.46 -11.03
CA GLU A 57 -14.61 3.61 -12.50
C GLU A 57 -14.37 5.07 -12.90
N ASN A 58 -13.09 5.46 -12.95
CA ASN A 58 -12.66 6.84 -13.05
C ASN A 58 -13.50 7.70 -14.03
N ARG A 59 -14.36 8.55 -13.46
CA ARG A 59 -14.90 9.72 -14.14
C ARG A 59 -13.76 10.75 -14.19
N GLY A 60 -13.25 11.01 -15.38
CA GLY A 60 -12.06 11.82 -15.66
C GLY A 60 -12.06 13.22 -15.03
N LYS A 61 -11.76 13.32 -13.73
CA LYS A 61 -11.40 14.59 -13.12
C LYS A 61 -10.03 15.00 -13.63
N ALA A 62 -9.95 16.23 -14.14
CA ALA A 62 -8.70 16.85 -14.53
C ALA A 62 -7.76 16.91 -13.31
N LEU A 63 -6.50 16.54 -13.52
CA LEU A 63 -5.45 16.65 -12.52
C LEU A 63 -5.23 18.17 -12.23
N SER A 64 -5.09 18.61 -10.97
CA SER A 64 -4.69 20.00 -10.58
C SER A 64 -3.28 20.11 -9.95
N ALA A 65 -2.44 21.06 -10.42
CA ALA A 65 -1.03 21.48 -10.13
C ALA A 65 0.06 20.50 -9.60
N PRO A 66 1.35 20.59 -10.01
CA PRO A 66 2.39 19.55 -9.83
C PRO A 66 2.84 19.33 -8.36
N ARG A 67 2.85 18.07 -7.91
CA ARG A 67 3.45 17.55 -6.65
C ARG A 67 3.91 16.10 -6.91
N THR A 68 4.86 15.57 -6.15
CA THR A 68 5.38 14.17 -6.29
C THR A 68 4.27 13.11 -6.34
N ASN A 69 3.23 13.25 -5.51
CA ASN A 69 2.03 12.39 -5.57
C ASN A 69 1.34 12.36 -6.94
N ARG A 70 1.49 13.40 -7.79
CA ARG A 70 0.98 13.38 -9.17
C ARG A 70 1.83 12.54 -10.11
N ASN A 71 3.13 12.38 -9.86
CA ASN A 71 3.93 11.49 -10.69
C ASN A 71 3.46 10.05 -10.45
N GLU A 72 3.27 9.67 -9.19
CA GLU A 72 2.71 8.36 -8.81
C GLU A 72 1.28 8.20 -9.33
N GLU A 73 0.41 9.19 -9.16
CA GLU A 73 -0.95 9.15 -9.70
C GLU A 73 -0.97 9.08 -11.23
N ARG A 74 -0.08 9.80 -11.92
CA ARG A 74 0.07 9.74 -13.37
C ARG A 74 0.53 8.36 -13.81
N LEU A 75 1.54 7.80 -13.15
CA LEU A 75 2.02 6.45 -13.43
C LEU A 75 0.91 5.42 -13.18
N ALA A 76 0.18 5.51 -12.06
CA ALA A 76 -0.95 4.63 -11.76
C ALA A 76 -2.01 4.69 -12.88
N LYS A 77 -2.32 5.89 -13.35
CA LYS A 77 -3.26 6.09 -14.46
C LYS A 77 -2.74 5.49 -15.77
N GLU A 78 -1.47 5.71 -16.10
CA GLU A 78 -0.83 5.16 -17.30
C GLU A 78 -0.80 3.63 -17.26
N LEU A 79 -0.35 3.03 -16.15
CA LEU A 79 -0.34 1.58 -15.94
C LEU A 79 -1.76 1.02 -16.03
N LYS A 80 -2.76 1.65 -15.39
CA LYS A 80 -4.15 1.21 -15.53
C LYS A 80 -4.62 1.18 -16.98
N GLY A 81 -4.19 2.12 -17.81
CA GLY A 81 -4.48 2.16 -19.23
C GLY A 81 -3.95 0.96 -20.02
N GLN A 82 -2.85 0.33 -19.55
CA GLN A 82 -2.27 -0.88 -20.14
C GLN A 82 -3.07 -2.14 -19.81
N GLN A 83 -4.04 -2.05 -18.88
CA GLN A 83 -4.94 -3.12 -18.42
C GLN A 83 -4.28 -4.26 -17.66
N THR A 84 -3.07 -4.67 -18.03
CA THR A 84 -2.35 -5.81 -17.46
C THR A 84 -0.90 -5.44 -17.13
N LEU A 85 -0.31 -6.10 -16.14
CA LEU A 85 1.10 -6.02 -15.82
C LEU A 85 1.68 -7.43 -15.65
N ALA A 86 2.80 -7.70 -16.31
CA ALA A 86 3.56 -8.92 -16.05
C ALA A 86 4.25 -8.83 -14.67
N LEU A 87 4.15 -9.90 -13.89
CA LEU A 87 4.78 -10.00 -12.57
C LEU A 87 6.10 -10.80 -12.65
N PRO A 88 7.04 -10.58 -11.70
CA PRO A 88 8.35 -11.24 -11.75
C PRO A 88 8.31 -12.77 -11.66
N ASP A 89 7.23 -13.34 -11.14
CA ASP A 89 7.00 -14.78 -11.03
C ASP A 89 6.32 -15.38 -12.28
N GLY A 90 6.16 -14.59 -13.35
CA GLY A 90 5.55 -15.03 -14.61
C GLY A 90 4.02 -14.97 -14.62
N ASP A 91 3.39 -14.59 -13.52
CA ASP A 91 1.94 -14.32 -13.45
C ASP A 91 1.60 -12.99 -14.12
N GLU A 92 0.31 -12.79 -14.43
CA GLU A 92 -0.22 -11.56 -15.01
C GLU A 92 -1.23 -10.91 -14.07
N LEU A 93 -1.01 -9.63 -13.79
CA LEU A 93 -1.92 -8.83 -12.98
C LEU A 93 -2.86 -8.01 -13.86
N ARG A 94 -4.12 -8.42 -13.94
CA ARG A 94 -5.17 -7.60 -14.56
C ARG A 94 -5.54 -6.46 -13.61
N LEU A 95 -5.21 -5.24 -13.98
CA LEU A 95 -5.50 -4.04 -13.20
C LEU A 95 -7.01 -3.75 -13.19
N LEU A 96 -7.59 -3.57 -12.02
CA LEU A 96 -9.02 -3.32 -11.82
C LEU A 96 -9.33 -1.84 -11.69
N ASP A 97 -8.56 -1.10 -10.89
CA ASP A 97 -8.72 0.34 -10.69
C ASP A 97 -7.42 0.96 -10.15
N TYR A 98 -7.37 2.29 -10.11
CA TYR A 98 -6.27 3.05 -9.51
C TYR A 98 -6.80 4.07 -8.51
N GLN A 99 -5.96 4.43 -7.53
CA GLN A 99 -6.30 5.39 -6.46
C GLN A 99 -7.56 4.97 -5.67
N VAL A 100 -7.65 3.69 -5.32
CA VAL A 100 -8.79 3.05 -4.64
C VAL A 100 -8.89 3.58 -3.20
N PRO A 101 -9.97 4.30 -2.83
CA PRO A 101 -10.06 4.94 -1.54
C PRO A 101 -10.43 3.97 -0.42
N LEU A 102 -9.75 4.08 0.73
CA LEU A 102 -10.01 3.23 1.90
C LEU A 102 -10.74 3.93 3.05
N LYS A 103 -10.74 5.27 3.09
CA LYS A 103 -11.38 6.06 4.15
C LYS A 103 -12.91 5.92 4.19
N ALA A 104 -13.50 5.50 5.30
CA ALA A 104 -14.95 5.61 5.48
C ALA A 104 -15.37 7.08 5.64
N VAL A 105 -14.58 7.86 6.37
CA VAL A 105 -14.83 9.28 6.66
C VAL A 105 -13.58 10.14 6.46
N ARG A 106 -13.75 11.46 6.33
CA ARG A 106 -12.64 12.40 6.04
C ARG A 106 -11.54 12.38 7.12
N SER A 107 -11.89 12.13 8.38
CA SER A 107 -10.98 12.10 9.52
C SER A 107 -10.05 10.89 9.54
N ASP A 108 -10.36 9.83 8.78
CA ASP A 108 -9.55 8.62 8.72
C ASP A 108 -8.13 8.95 8.24
N LYS A 109 -7.14 8.35 8.90
CA LYS A 109 -5.72 8.52 8.63
C LYS A 109 -5.16 7.47 7.67
N ILE A 110 -6.03 6.83 6.89
CA ILE A 110 -5.69 5.79 5.91
C ILE A 110 -5.71 6.39 4.50
N GLY A 111 -4.75 6.01 3.67
CA GLY A 111 -4.60 6.51 2.30
C GLY A 111 -5.58 5.91 1.28
N LYS A 112 -5.10 5.87 0.05
CA LYS A 112 -5.70 5.17 -1.09
C LYS A 112 -4.68 4.14 -1.56
N ILE A 113 -5.15 3.04 -2.13
CA ILE A 113 -4.27 2.08 -2.79
C ILE A 113 -3.98 2.59 -4.19
N ASP A 114 -2.72 2.64 -4.60
CA ASP A 114 -2.36 3.21 -5.91
C ASP A 114 -2.91 2.38 -7.06
N LEU A 115 -2.72 1.06 -7.03
CA LEU A 115 -3.35 0.13 -7.97
C LEU A 115 -3.93 -1.08 -7.24
N VAL A 116 -5.09 -1.53 -7.71
CA VAL A 116 -5.66 -2.82 -7.32
C VAL A 116 -5.81 -3.66 -8.58
N GLY A 117 -5.37 -4.91 -8.51
CA GLY A 117 -5.48 -5.86 -9.62
C GLY A 117 -5.93 -7.24 -9.16
N LEU A 118 -6.15 -8.12 -10.13
CA LEU A 118 -6.47 -9.52 -9.92
C LEU A 118 -5.54 -10.39 -10.77
N THR A 119 -4.90 -11.38 -10.16
CA THR A 119 -4.07 -12.34 -10.90
C THR A 119 -4.90 -13.32 -11.71
N GLN A 120 -4.24 -14.14 -12.52
CA GLN A 120 -4.88 -15.26 -13.24
C GLN A 120 -5.56 -16.24 -12.28
N ASP A 121 -4.94 -16.50 -11.13
CA ASP A 121 -5.48 -17.34 -10.04
C ASP A 121 -6.51 -16.65 -9.15
N LYS A 122 -6.99 -15.46 -9.54
CA LYS A 122 -8.01 -14.68 -8.82
C LYS A 122 -7.53 -14.18 -7.46
N GLN A 123 -6.21 -14.07 -7.26
CA GLN A 123 -5.65 -13.42 -6.08
C GLN A 123 -5.73 -11.91 -6.25
N LEU A 124 -6.29 -11.21 -5.27
CA LEU A 124 -6.32 -9.75 -5.28
C LEU A 124 -4.90 -9.26 -5.02
N ALA A 125 -4.44 -8.27 -5.77
CA ALA A 125 -3.15 -7.63 -5.51
C ALA A 125 -3.35 -6.15 -5.17
N LEU A 126 -2.67 -5.70 -4.12
CA LEU A 126 -2.58 -4.30 -3.72
C LEU A 126 -1.18 -3.82 -4.09
N VAL A 127 -1.10 -2.75 -4.88
CA VAL A 127 0.18 -2.20 -5.33
C VAL A 127 0.35 -0.80 -4.76
N GLU A 128 1.50 -0.57 -4.15
CA GLU A 128 2.01 0.75 -3.78
C GLU A 128 3.08 1.14 -4.81
N LEU A 129 2.91 2.31 -5.42
CA LEU A 129 3.88 2.85 -6.37
C LEU A 129 4.86 3.76 -5.62
N LYS A 130 6.14 3.68 -5.99
CA LYS A 130 7.14 4.68 -5.58
C LYS A 130 7.94 5.10 -6.80
N ILE A 131 8.00 6.39 -7.10
CA ILE A 131 8.79 6.90 -8.25
C ILE A 131 10.11 7.50 -7.76
N GLY A 132 11.19 7.32 -8.54
CA GLY A 132 12.56 7.71 -8.21
C GLY A 132 12.75 9.15 -7.68
N GLU A 133 13.76 9.30 -6.81
CA GLU A 133 14.03 10.41 -5.86
C GLU A 133 12.99 10.64 -4.74
N SER A 134 12.11 9.67 -4.50
CA SER A 134 11.41 9.64 -3.22
C SER A 134 12.42 9.33 -2.10
N ASP A 135 12.75 10.33 -1.28
CA ASP A 135 13.49 10.15 -0.02
C ASP A 135 12.72 9.26 0.98
N GLU A 136 11.49 8.84 0.65
CA GLU A 136 10.66 8.02 1.52
C GLU A 136 11.19 6.59 1.60
N ASN A 137 11.65 6.21 2.80
CA ASN A 137 12.22 4.90 3.09
C ASN A 137 11.28 3.75 2.66
N PRO A 138 11.77 2.68 2.00
CA PRO A 138 10.96 1.53 1.56
C PRO A 138 10.07 0.89 2.65
N ARG A 139 10.46 1.01 3.92
CA ARG A 139 9.63 0.55 5.06
C ARG A 139 8.29 1.28 5.16
N ILE A 140 8.19 2.52 4.66
CA ILE A 140 6.95 3.30 4.66
C ILE A 140 5.97 2.66 3.69
N ALA A 141 6.41 2.37 2.46
CA ALA A 141 5.62 1.63 1.47
C ALA A 141 5.12 0.29 2.02
N LEU A 142 5.98 -0.44 2.75
CA LEU A 142 5.60 -1.68 3.41
C LEU A 142 4.49 -1.45 4.47
N LEU A 143 4.63 -0.46 5.35
CA LEU A 143 3.64 -0.15 6.37
C LEU A 143 2.32 0.39 5.78
N GLU A 144 2.39 1.14 4.69
CA GLU A 144 1.22 1.57 3.90
C GLU A 144 0.46 0.36 3.36
N LEU A 145 1.15 -0.54 2.64
CA LEU A 145 0.54 -1.77 2.11
C LEU A 145 -0.04 -2.66 3.20
N LEU A 146 0.64 -2.81 4.33
CA LEU A 146 0.12 -3.58 5.45
C LEU A 146 -1.13 -2.93 6.05
N THR A 147 -1.14 -1.61 6.17
CA THR A 147 -2.34 -0.85 6.62
C THR A 147 -3.49 -1.06 5.63
N TYR A 148 -3.21 -0.96 4.33
CA TYR A 148 -4.23 -1.15 3.29
C TYR A 148 -4.76 -2.58 3.28
N TRP A 149 -3.88 -3.56 3.38
CA TRP A 149 -4.26 -4.96 3.47
C TRP A 149 -5.13 -5.22 4.68
N ALA A 150 -4.78 -4.67 5.84
CA ALA A 150 -5.57 -4.86 7.04
C ALA A 150 -7.01 -4.34 6.86
N VAL A 151 -7.20 -3.23 6.14
CA VAL A 151 -8.53 -2.70 5.77
C VAL A 151 -9.23 -3.60 4.75
N VAL A 152 -8.56 -3.94 3.65
CA VAL A 152 -9.11 -4.80 2.59
C VAL A 152 -9.56 -6.13 3.16
N ARG A 153 -8.76 -6.76 4.03
CA ARG A 153 -9.08 -8.02 4.72
C ARG A 153 -10.40 -7.94 5.46
N GLY A 154 -10.63 -6.88 6.23
CA GLY A 154 -11.88 -6.66 6.96
C GLY A 154 -13.09 -6.43 6.06
N ASN A 155 -12.86 -5.99 4.83
CA ASN A 155 -13.90 -5.56 3.90
C ASN A 155 -14.03 -6.47 2.65
N LEU A 156 -13.42 -7.66 2.66
CA LEU A 156 -13.39 -8.58 1.51
C LEU A 156 -14.80 -8.94 1.00
N ALA A 157 -15.79 -9.07 1.89
CA ALA A 157 -17.16 -9.36 1.49
C ALA A 157 -17.76 -8.24 0.61
N SER A 158 -17.61 -6.98 1.03
CA SER A 158 -18.05 -5.81 0.26
C SER A 158 -17.28 -5.67 -1.05
N ILE A 159 -15.96 -5.87 -1.01
CA ILE A 159 -15.10 -5.83 -2.20
C ILE A 159 -15.51 -6.91 -3.21
N ASN A 160 -15.72 -8.15 -2.77
CA ASN A 160 -16.18 -9.23 -3.63
C ASN A 160 -17.58 -8.97 -4.19
N GLY A 161 -18.46 -8.33 -3.44
CA GLY A 161 -19.76 -7.87 -3.93
C GLY A 161 -19.62 -6.87 -5.10
N GLU A 162 -18.69 -5.92 -4.99
CA GLU A 162 -18.40 -5.01 -6.11
C GLU A 162 -17.74 -5.71 -7.30
N LEU A 163 -16.84 -6.66 -7.08
CA LEU A 163 -16.25 -7.45 -8.17
C LEU A 163 -17.33 -8.22 -8.93
N ALA A 164 -18.26 -8.87 -8.22
CA ALA A 164 -19.38 -9.58 -8.83
C ALA A 164 -20.28 -8.64 -9.64
N ALA A 165 -20.60 -7.45 -9.12
CA ALA A 165 -21.38 -6.44 -9.85
C ALA A 165 -20.68 -5.98 -11.15
N ARG A 166 -19.36 -6.13 -11.23
CA ARG A 166 -18.52 -5.83 -12.41
C ARG A 166 -18.27 -7.04 -13.31
N GLN A 167 -18.96 -8.16 -13.08
CA GLN A 167 -18.72 -9.43 -13.77
C GLN A 167 -17.25 -9.89 -13.66
N THR A 168 -16.58 -9.50 -12.58
CA THR A 168 -15.22 -9.92 -12.25
C THR A 168 -15.30 -11.05 -11.22
N PRO A 169 -14.51 -12.14 -11.38
CA PRO A 169 -14.47 -13.21 -10.39
C PRO A 169 -14.15 -12.67 -8.98
N PRO A 170 -14.74 -13.27 -7.92
CA PRO A 170 -14.37 -12.90 -6.55
C PRO A 170 -12.92 -13.28 -6.29
N HIS A 171 -12.33 -12.59 -5.31
CA HIS A 171 -11.00 -12.92 -4.82
C HIS A 171 -10.96 -14.35 -4.24
N VAL A 172 -9.91 -15.10 -4.60
CA VAL A 172 -9.58 -16.42 -4.07
C VAL A 172 -8.13 -16.42 -3.58
N GLY A 173 -7.87 -17.09 -2.45
CA GLY A 173 -6.52 -17.33 -1.96
C GLY A 173 -5.93 -16.15 -1.17
N PRO A 174 -4.58 -16.07 -1.08
CA PRO A 174 -3.92 -14.96 -0.40
C PRO A 174 -3.98 -13.67 -1.21
N VAL A 175 -3.99 -12.52 -0.53
CA VAL A 175 -3.79 -11.21 -1.18
C VAL A 175 -2.30 -10.97 -1.41
N ARG A 176 -1.95 -10.55 -2.62
CA ARG A 176 -0.58 -10.19 -3.00
C ARG A 176 -0.32 -8.73 -2.66
N LEU A 177 0.78 -8.44 -1.96
CA LEU A 177 1.22 -7.07 -1.68
C LEU A 177 2.45 -6.77 -2.52
N LEU A 178 2.39 -5.74 -3.34
CA LEU A 178 3.41 -5.42 -4.32
C LEU A 178 3.88 -3.97 -4.11
N ILE A 179 5.19 -3.78 -3.97
CA ILE A 179 5.80 -2.45 -4.09
C ILE A 179 6.38 -2.38 -5.49
N LEU A 180 5.89 -1.45 -6.31
CA LEU A 180 6.43 -1.22 -7.65
C LEU A 180 7.17 0.11 -7.64
N ALA A 181 8.49 0.01 -7.76
CA ALA A 181 9.37 1.17 -7.83
C ALA A 181 10.12 1.14 -9.17
N PRO A 182 9.72 1.95 -10.18
CA PRO A 182 10.52 2.11 -11.37
C PRO A 182 11.84 2.76 -10.93
N LEU A 183 12.94 2.02 -11.06
CA LEU A 183 14.26 2.62 -10.97
C LEU A 183 14.32 3.66 -12.08
N GLY A 184 14.61 4.92 -11.72
CA GLY A 184 14.81 5.96 -12.72
C GLY A 184 15.82 5.47 -13.75
N THR A 185 15.65 5.85 -15.01
CA THR A 185 16.65 5.61 -16.06
C THR A 185 17.91 6.40 -15.73
N GLY A 186 18.75 5.86 -14.85
CA GLY A 186 20.02 6.44 -14.42
C GLY A 186 20.98 5.31 -14.12
N GLY A 187 21.60 4.76 -15.17
CA GLY A 187 22.49 3.61 -15.00
C GLY A 187 23.25 3.10 -16.23
N GLU A 188 22.99 3.57 -17.46
CA GLU A 188 23.93 3.38 -18.57
C GLU A 188 24.79 4.63 -18.78
N SER A 189 25.67 4.88 -17.82
CA SER A 189 26.99 5.46 -18.08
C SER A 189 28.01 4.63 -17.30
N LEU A 190 28.02 3.33 -17.59
CA LEU A 190 29.14 2.47 -17.25
C LEU A 190 30.07 2.47 -18.47
N ARG A 191 31.07 3.37 -18.40
CA ARG A 191 32.38 3.23 -19.03
C ARG A 191 32.37 2.95 -20.54
N GLU A 192 32.23 4.01 -21.33
CA GLU A 192 33.03 4.06 -22.55
C GLU A 192 34.35 4.75 -22.23
N SER A 193 35.38 3.92 -22.20
CA SER A 193 36.78 4.28 -22.34
C SER A 193 36.97 5.35 -23.41
N ASN A 194 37.49 6.50 -23.01
CA ASN A 194 38.39 7.31 -23.83
C ASN A 194 39.06 8.39 -22.97
N ALA A 195 40.21 8.04 -22.41
CA ALA A 195 41.32 8.97 -22.24
C ALA A 195 42.57 8.18 -22.65
N GLY A 196 43.22 8.68 -23.71
CA GLY A 196 44.37 8.06 -24.38
C GLY A 196 45.68 8.15 -23.61
#